data_AF-A0A1A7QEK8-F1
#
_entry.id   AF-A0A1A7QEK8-F1
#
_cell.length_a   1.000
_cell.length_b   1.000
_cell.length_c   1.000
_cell.angle_alpha   90.00
_cell.angle_beta   90.00
_cell.angle_gamma   90.00
#
_symmetry.space_group_name_H-M   'P 1'
#
loop_
_entity.id
_entity.type
_entity.pdbx_description
1 polymer ?
#
loop_
_entity_poly.entity_id
_entity_poly.type
_entity_poly.pdbx_seq_one_letter_code
_entity_poly.pdbx_strand_id
1 'polypeptide(L)'
;MLARSSFMPWTFASRQGRSEYDTREGQILIDDLREARQTEGWYQRTLAERIDREAQAIKRLEKGTGSVKALIATMTALDFHLTGLGAGKTLPKQLRNRRRKRAWSLDQAALRTGLWRTTIASLERGVGSVSSLLRLMAVLAPKERRRAPERPYWGQGDKQDRDSRFTPPDFMASIYAAFGEVDLDPCAHELSPVIAHRRILMSEGGDGLVDDWSGRLAFVNPPFSELLKWLRRAHDQWQADNVETIVCCQSASNRDPLSARKKDPLAMKRVG
;
A
#
# COMPACT_ATOMS: atom_id res chain seq x y z
N MET A 1 -52.82 -28.08 59.40
CA MET A 1 -51.50 -28.61 58.98
C MET A 1 -51.51 -28.66 57.46
N LEU A 2 -51.19 -27.62 56.69
CA LEU A 2 -49.92 -26.89 56.53
C LEU A 2 -48.71 -27.80 56.27
N ALA A 3 -48.35 -27.93 54.98
CA ALA A 3 -46.97 -28.02 54.54
C ALA A 3 -46.83 -27.26 53.21
N ARG A 4 -46.19 -26.10 53.29
CA ARG A 4 -45.68 -25.29 52.17
C ARG A 4 -44.35 -25.87 51.69
N SER A 5 -44.09 -25.88 50.39
CA SER A 5 -42.74 -25.69 49.81
C SER A 5 -42.82 -25.77 48.29
N SER A 6 -42.05 -25.09 47.44
CA SER A 6 -41.27 -23.86 47.51
C SER A 6 -40.88 -23.62 46.04
N PHE A 7 -41.41 -22.56 45.43
CA PHE A 7 -41.00 -22.10 44.11
C PHE A 7 -39.56 -21.58 44.23
N MET A 8 -38.58 -22.28 43.65
CA MET A 8 -37.22 -21.73 43.54
C MET A 8 -37.08 -20.87 42.28
N PRO A 9 -36.55 -19.64 42.40
CA PRO A 9 -36.30 -18.77 41.26
C PRO A 9 -35.07 -19.23 40.49
N TRP A 10 -35.19 -19.22 39.16
CA TRP A 10 -34.04 -19.34 38.25
C TRP A 10 -33.13 -18.14 38.46
N THR A 11 -32.03 -18.34 39.18
CA THR A 11 -30.94 -17.37 39.27
C THR A 11 -30.18 -17.39 37.94
N PHE A 12 -30.30 -16.29 37.19
CA PHE A 12 -29.46 -16.02 36.03
C PHE A 12 -28.04 -15.76 36.55
N ALA A 13 -27.25 -16.83 36.69
CA ALA A 13 -25.83 -16.73 36.97
C ALA A 13 -25.15 -16.03 35.78
N SER A 14 -24.76 -14.79 35.98
CA SER A 14 -23.96 -13.99 35.08
C SER A 14 -22.61 -14.66 34.85
N ARG A 15 -22.52 -15.52 33.83
CA ARG A 15 -21.24 -15.97 33.30
C ARG A 15 -20.56 -14.76 32.64
N GLN A 16 -19.77 -14.03 33.41
CA GLN A 16 -18.66 -13.23 32.90
C GLN A 16 -17.64 -14.19 32.26
N GLY A 17 -17.96 -14.65 31.05
CA GLY A 17 -17.00 -15.28 30.15
C GLY A 17 -16.08 -14.19 29.63
N ARG A 18 -15.04 -13.88 30.39
CA ARG A 18 -13.90 -13.09 29.93
C ARG A 18 -13.26 -13.91 28.81
N SER A 19 -13.60 -13.63 27.55
CA SER A 19 -13.03 -14.38 26.44
C SER A 19 -11.54 -14.03 26.34
N GLU A 20 -10.70 -14.93 26.84
CA GLU A 20 -9.28 -15.07 26.52
C GLU A 20 -9.12 -15.47 25.05
N TYR A 21 -9.61 -14.62 24.13
CA TYR A 21 -9.07 -14.64 22.79
C TYR A 21 -7.64 -14.12 22.91
N ASP A 22 -6.70 -15.02 22.65
CA ASP A 22 -5.26 -14.83 22.70
C ASP A 22 -4.89 -13.46 22.11
N THR A 23 -4.38 -12.60 22.98
CA THR A 23 -4.04 -11.19 22.67
C THR A 23 -2.90 -11.09 21.67
N ARG A 24 -2.25 -12.21 21.31
CA ARG A 24 -1.07 -12.26 20.43
C ARG A 24 -1.39 -12.08 18.95
N GLU A 25 -2.50 -12.61 18.42
CA GLU A 25 -2.80 -12.47 16.97
C GLU A 25 -3.32 -11.07 16.60
N GLY A 26 -4.05 -10.42 17.51
CA GLY A 26 -4.52 -9.04 17.31
C GLY A 26 -3.42 -7.97 17.46
N GLN A 27 -2.25 -8.36 17.95
CA GLN A 27 -1.13 -7.44 18.20
C GLN A 27 -0.33 -7.15 16.92
N ILE A 28 -0.42 -7.99 15.89
CA ILE A 28 0.32 -7.85 14.62
C ILE A 28 0.04 -6.49 13.97
N LEU A 29 -1.22 -6.05 13.88
CA LEU A 29 -1.55 -4.74 13.30
C LEU A 29 -0.88 -3.59 14.04
N ILE A 30 -0.86 -3.67 15.37
CA ILE A 30 -0.36 -2.60 16.23
C ILE A 30 1.17 -2.58 16.22
N ASP A 31 1.79 -3.75 16.17
CA ASP A 31 3.24 -3.91 16.06
C ASP A 31 3.72 -3.44 14.69
N ASP A 32 3.02 -3.81 13.60
CA ASP A 32 3.30 -3.34 12.23
C ASP A 32 3.19 -1.80 12.14
N LEU A 33 2.24 -1.18 12.83
CA LEU A 33 2.09 0.27 12.90
C LEU A 33 3.23 0.93 13.68
N ARG A 34 3.66 0.32 14.79
CA ARG A 34 4.81 0.78 15.57
C ARG A 34 6.09 0.69 14.75
N GLU A 35 6.30 -0.41 14.06
CA GLU A 35 7.43 -0.62 13.16
C GLU A 35 7.42 0.41 12.04
N ALA A 36 6.26 0.63 11.37
CA ALA A 36 6.13 1.65 10.34
C ALA A 36 6.54 3.05 10.83
N ARG A 37 6.11 3.45 12.03
CA ARG A 37 6.54 4.71 12.64
C ARG A 37 8.06 4.76 12.88
N GLN A 38 8.64 3.65 13.36
CA GLN A 38 10.07 3.56 13.61
C GLN A 38 10.89 3.61 12.31
N THR A 39 10.42 2.98 11.22
CA THR A 39 11.06 3.05 9.90
C THR A 39 11.09 4.47 9.32
N GLU A 40 10.06 5.27 9.59
CA GLU A 40 10.03 6.70 9.24
C GLU A 40 10.90 7.57 10.17
N GLY A 41 11.48 6.99 11.23
CA GLY A 41 12.31 7.69 12.20
C GLY A 41 11.53 8.62 13.15
N TRP A 42 10.21 8.48 13.24
CA TRP A 42 9.39 9.40 14.03
C TRP A 42 9.25 8.95 15.48
N TYR A 43 9.41 9.90 16.40
CA TYR A 43 8.99 9.71 17.79
C TYR A 43 7.46 9.76 17.92
N GLN A 44 6.93 9.19 19.01
CA GLN A 44 5.48 9.22 19.29
C GLN A 44 4.92 10.65 19.33
N ARG A 45 5.70 11.62 19.82
CA ARG A 45 5.32 13.05 19.84
C ARG A 45 5.19 13.63 18.44
N THR A 46 6.17 13.38 17.57
CA THR A 46 6.19 13.84 16.17
C THR A 46 4.98 13.33 15.39
N LEU A 47 4.63 12.05 15.56
CA LEU A 47 3.42 11.49 14.94
C LEU A 47 2.15 12.15 15.50
N ALA A 48 2.09 12.37 16.82
CA ALA A 48 0.95 12.96 17.48
C ALA A 48 0.69 14.40 17.01
N GLU A 49 1.75 15.21 16.87
CA GLU A 49 1.70 16.56 16.29
C GLU A 49 1.14 16.55 14.86
N ARG A 50 1.59 15.63 14.01
CA ARG A 50 1.11 15.50 12.61
C ARG A 50 -0.37 15.15 12.49
N ILE A 51 -0.94 14.45 13.47
CA ILE A 51 -2.36 14.07 13.47
C ILE A 51 -3.22 14.97 14.36
N ASP A 52 -2.65 16.07 14.88
CA ASP A 52 -3.27 16.98 15.85
C ASP A 52 -3.86 16.24 17.07
N ARG A 53 -3.00 15.46 17.73
CA ARG A 53 -3.35 14.69 18.93
C ARG A 53 -2.25 14.76 19.99
N GLU A 54 -2.63 14.42 21.20
CA GLU A 54 -1.68 14.23 22.30
C GLU A 54 -0.85 12.96 22.10
N ALA A 55 0.43 13.01 22.48
CA ALA A 55 1.35 11.86 22.44
C ALA A 55 0.81 10.64 23.23
N GLN A 56 0.01 10.88 24.26
CA GLN A 56 -0.63 9.83 25.05
C GLN A 56 -1.64 9.01 24.21
N ALA A 57 -2.27 9.60 23.19
CA ALA A 57 -3.16 8.89 22.29
C ALA A 57 -2.39 7.86 21.44
N ILE A 58 -1.22 8.23 20.92
CA ILE A 58 -0.33 7.32 20.18
C ILE A 58 0.20 6.21 21.10
N LYS A 59 0.63 6.55 22.32
CA LYS A 59 1.10 5.56 23.29
C LYS A 59 0.02 4.54 23.67
N ARG A 60 -1.24 4.97 23.80
CA ARG A 60 -2.38 4.07 24.05
C ARG A 60 -2.66 3.18 22.84
N LEU A 61 -2.61 3.75 21.64
CA LEU A 61 -2.82 3.05 20.37
C LEU A 61 -1.78 1.95 20.16
N GLU A 62 -0.51 2.24 20.41
CA GLU A 62 0.57 1.24 20.35
C GLU A 62 0.47 0.15 21.41
N LYS A 63 -0.38 0.33 22.43
CA LYS A 63 -0.75 -0.72 23.40
C LYS A 63 -2.05 -1.44 23.04
N GLY A 64 -2.60 -1.22 21.84
CA GLY A 64 -3.86 -1.81 21.38
C GLY A 64 -5.11 -1.17 21.99
N THR A 65 -5.00 0.02 22.59
CA THR A 65 -6.10 0.73 23.24
C THR A 65 -6.32 2.12 22.63
N GLY A 66 -7.49 2.74 22.86
CA GLY A 66 -7.79 4.06 22.32
C GLY A 66 -8.88 4.02 21.26
N SER A 67 -8.98 5.07 20.44
CA SER A 67 -10.09 5.26 19.51
C SER A 67 -9.75 4.83 18.09
N VAL A 68 -10.72 4.26 17.38
CA VAL A 68 -10.59 3.92 15.95
C VAL A 68 -10.33 5.18 15.11
N LYS A 69 -10.82 6.34 15.54
CA LYS A 69 -10.54 7.63 14.87
C LYS A 69 -9.05 7.98 14.90
N ALA A 70 -8.40 7.82 16.05
CA ALA A 70 -6.96 8.01 16.19
C ALA A 70 -6.17 6.98 15.36
N LEU A 71 -6.66 5.74 15.31
CA LEU A 71 -6.07 4.69 14.47
C LEU A 71 -6.12 5.04 12.99
N ILE A 72 -7.29 5.41 12.47
CA ILE A 72 -7.45 5.80 11.07
C ILE A 72 -6.56 7.01 10.74
N ALA A 73 -6.52 8.02 11.62
CA ALA A 73 -5.65 9.18 11.42
C ALA A 73 -4.16 8.80 11.39
N THR A 74 -3.73 7.90 12.28
CA THR A 74 -2.37 7.37 12.31
C THR A 74 -2.05 6.58 11.05
N MET A 75 -2.96 5.73 10.60
CA MET A 75 -2.80 4.97 9.35
C MET A 75 -2.66 5.91 8.15
N THR A 76 -3.47 6.96 8.06
CA THR A 76 -3.35 7.97 7.01
C THR A 76 -2.00 8.70 7.06
N ALA A 77 -1.54 9.10 8.25
CA ALA A 77 -0.29 9.85 8.40
C ALA A 77 0.96 9.01 8.07
N LEU A 78 0.90 7.70 8.29
CA LEU A 78 1.96 6.74 7.98
C LEU A 78 1.81 6.06 6.61
N ASP A 79 0.83 6.49 5.80
CA ASP A 79 0.45 5.83 4.54
C ASP A 79 0.25 4.30 4.69
N PHE A 80 -0.25 3.90 5.86
CA PHE A 80 -0.36 2.51 6.27
C PHE A 80 -1.66 1.89 5.75
N HIS A 81 -1.50 0.88 4.90
CA HIS A 81 -2.61 0.21 4.24
C HIS A 81 -2.69 -1.27 4.66
N LEU A 82 -3.90 -1.82 4.70
CA LEU A 82 -4.16 -3.22 5.00
C LEU A 82 -4.63 -3.99 3.76
N THR A 83 -4.25 -5.26 3.68
CA THR A 83 -4.75 -6.24 2.70
C THR A 83 -5.43 -7.41 3.40
N GLY A 84 -6.14 -8.25 2.65
CA GLY A 84 -6.93 -9.36 3.21
C GLY A 84 -8.31 -8.95 3.75
N LEU A 85 -8.62 -7.65 3.70
CA LEU A 85 -9.93 -7.08 3.97
C LEU A 85 -10.80 -6.99 2.69
N GLY A 86 -12.04 -6.51 2.82
CA GLY A 86 -12.92 -6.28 1.68
C GLY A 86 -12.47 -5.08 0.85
N ALA A 87 -12.97 -4.95 -0.38
CA ALA A 87 -12.68 -3.78 -1.21
C ALA A 87 -13.16 -2.47 -0.53
N GLY A 88 -12.39 -1.39 -0.59
CA GLY A 88 -12.80 -0.09 -0.05
C GLY A 88 -11.62 0.86 0.16
N LYS A 89 -11.91 2.17 0.09
CA LYS A 89 -10.91 3.25 0.29
C LYS A 89 -10.59 3.51 1.77
N THR A 90 -11.45 3.08 2.69
CA THR A 90 -11.31 3.33 4.13
C THR A 90 -11.48 2.04 4.91
N LEU A 91 -10.78 1.91 6.04
CA LEU A 91 -10.88 0.74 6.92
C LEU A 91 -12.33 0.37 7.29
N PRO A 92 -13.22 1.32 7.68
CA PRO A 92 -14.61 0.98 7.99
C PRO A 92 -15.38 0.37 6.82
N LYS A 93 -15.16 0.88 5.60
CA LYS A 93 -15.77 0.36 4.37
C LYS A 93 -15.23 -1.03 4.02
N GLN A 94 -13.93 -1.24 4.19
CA GLN A 94 -13.29 -2.55 3.98
C GLN A 94 -13.83 -3.62 4.94
N LEU A 95 -14.05 -3.28 6.21
CA LEU A 95 -14.68 -4.19 7.20
C LEU A 95 -16.10 -4.56 6.79
N ARG A 96 -16.94 -3.56 6.50
CA ARG A 96 -18.34 -3.78 6.07
C ARG A 96 -18.41 -4.68 4.83
N ASN A 97 -17.56 -4.40 3.84
CA ASN A 97 -17.53 -5.18 2.60
C ASN A 97 -16.97 -6.59 2.83
N ARG A 98 -16.02 -6.78 3.75
CA ARG A 98 -15.54 -8.11 4.12
C ARG A 98 -16.65 -8.95 4.77
N ARG A 99 -17.41 -8.36 5.69
CA ARG A 99 -18.55 -9.01 6.34
C ARG A 99 -19.62 -9.41 5.33
N ARG A 100 -19.98 -8.49 4.43
CA ARG A 100 -20.94 -8.77 3.34
C ARG A 100 -20.44 -9.84 2.38
N LYS A 101 -19.14 -9.85 2.03
CA LYS A 101 -18.53 -10.89 1.19
C LYS A 101 -18.58 -12.28 1.83
N ARG A 102 -18.59 -12.36 3.17
CA ARG A 102 -18.81 -13.61 3.92
C ARG A 102 -20.30 -13.93 4.16
N ALA A 103 -21.21 -13.12 3.62
CA ALA A 103 -22.65 -13.21 3.81
C ALA A 103 -23.11 -13.15 5.29
N TRP A 104 -22.36 -12.45 6.16
CA TRP A 104 -22.74 -12.33 7.57
C TRP A 104 -23.62 -11.10 7.82
N SER A 105 -24.73 -11.29 8.54
CA SER A 105 -25.47 -10.18 9.14
C SER A 105 -24.68 -9.53 10.28
N LEU A 106 -25.13 -8.36 10.76
CA LEU A 106 -24.53 -7.76 11.96
C LEU A 106 -24.71 -8.66 13.19
N ASP A 107 -25.85 -9.34 13.29
CA ASP A 107 -26.16 -10.24 14.40
C ASP A 107 -25.31 -11.52 14.36
N GLN A 108 -25.05 -12.07 13.17
CA GLN A 108 -24.13 -13.20 13.01
C GLN A 108 -22.68 -12.82 13.34
N ALA A 109 -22.24 -11.61 12.96
CA ALA A 109 -20.92 -11.11 13.33
C ALA A 109 -20.81 -10.86 14.85
N ALA A 110 -21.88 -10.35 15.47
CA ALA A 110 -21.96 -10.15 16.92
C ALA A 110 -21.82 -11.48 17.68
N LEU A 111 -22.57 -12.51 17.26
CA LEU A 111 -22.51 -13.84 17.86
C LEU A 111 -21.11 -14.45 17.79
N ARG A 112 -20.43 -14.33 16.64
CA ARG A 112 -19.09 -14.91 16.44
C ARG A 112 -17.98 -14.17 17.20
N THR A 113 -18.14 -12.87 17.41
CA THR A 113 -17.10 -12.02 18.06
C THR A 113 -17.34 -11.79 19.55
N GLY A 114 -18.54 -12.09 20.04
CA GLY A 114 -18.98 -11.70 21.39
C GLY A 114 -19.16 -10.19 21.57
N LEU A 115 -19.20 -9.42 20.48
CA LEU A 115 -19.45 -7.97 20.50
C LEU A 115 -20.92 -7.66 20.29
N TRP A 116 -21.38 -6.53 20.81
CA TRP A 116 -22.73 -6.05 20.56
C TRP A 116 -22.91 -5.67 19.09
N ARG A 117 -24.10 -5.91 18.53
CA ARG A 117 -24.46 -5.49 17.16
C ARG A 117 -24.20 -3.99 16.92
N THR A 118 -24.52 -3.15 17.90
CA THR A 118 -24.32 -1.70 17.84
C THR A 118 -22.83 -1.31 17.84
N THR A 119 -21.99 -2.08 18.51
CA THR A 119 -20.53 -1.92 18.48
C THR A 119 -20.00 -2.20 17.07
N ILE A 120 -20.39 -3.31 16.46
CA ILE A 120 -19.98 -3.64 15.09
C ILE A 120 -20.46 -2.58 14.09
N ALA A 121 -21.72 -2.15 14.22
CA ALA A 121 -22.25 -1.07 13.38
C ALA A 121 -21.52 0.27 13.59
N SER A 122 -20.99 0.54 14.78
CA SER A 122 -20.17 1.73 15.04
C SER A 122 -18.77 1.60 14.46
N LEU A 123 -18.16 0.42 14.55
CA LEU A 123 -16.86 0.13 13.93
C LEU A 123 -16.91 0.26 12.41
N GLU A 124 -18.01 -0.20 11.77
CA GLU A 124 -18.25 0.00 10.33
C GLU A 124 -18.49 1.47 9.93
N ARG A 125 -18.72 2.36 10.91
CA ARG A 125 -18.76 3.82 10.74
C ARG A 125 -17.44 4.51 11.12
N GLY A 126 -16.43 3.76 11.55
CA GLY A 126 -15.13 4.29 11.98
C GLY A 126 -15.10 4.85 13.41
N VAL A 127 -16.07 4.47 14.24
CA VAL A 127 -16.18 4.93 15.63
C VAL A 127 -16.11 3.72 16.57
N GLY A 128 -15.46 3.89 17.73
CA GLY A 128 -15.34 2.85 18.74
C GLY A 128 -13.92 2.71 19.27
N SER A 129 -13.68 1.63 20.00
CA SER A 129 -12.36 1.33 20.57
C SER A 129 -11.53 0.45 19.64
N VAL A 130 -10.22 0.66 19.64
CA VAL A 130 -9.24 -0.20 18.95
C VAL A 130 -9.36 -1.65 19.45
N SER A 131 -9.57 -1.86 20.75
CA SER A 131 -9.76 -3.20 21.31
C SER A 131 -10.94 -3.97 20.70
N SER A 132 -12.07 -3.29 20.46
CA SER A 132 -13.24 -3.90 19.83
C SER A 132 -12.99 -4.16 18.34
N LEU A 133 -12.27 -3.25 17.68
CA LEU A 133 -11.86 -3.40 16.30
C LEU A 133 -10.96 -4.63 16.10
N LEU A 134 -9.92 -4.79 16.93
CA LEU A 134 -9.00 -5.93 16.86
C LEU A 134 -9.74 -7.26 17.05
N ARG A 135 -10.70 -7.32 17.99
CA ARG A 135 -11.57 -8.51 18.17
C ARG A 135 -12.43 -8.81 16.95
N LEU A 136 -13.02 -7.79 16.33
CA LEU A 136 -13.78 -7.97 15.10
C LEU A 136 -12.87 -8.47 13.96
N MET A 137 -11.69 -7.88 13.81
CA MET A 137 -10.73 -8.19 12.76
C MET A 137 -10.17 -9.61 12.86
N ALA A 138 -9.82 -10.07 14.07
CA ALA A 138 -9.36 -11.45 14.31
C ALA A 138 -10.35 -12.51 13.76
N VAL A 139 -11.66 -12.28 13.92
CA VAL A 139 -12.68 -13.22 13.43
C VAL A 139 -13.03 -12.97 11.96
N LEU A 140 -13.15 -11.71 11.56
CA LEU A 140 -13.65 -11.32 10.23
C LEU A 140 -12.58 -11.49 9.14
N ALA A 141 -11.33 -11.23 9.49
CA ALA A 141 -10.19 -11.20 8.59
C ALA A 141 -8.90 -11.73 9.25
N PRO A 142 -8.86 -13.00 9.68
CA PRO A 142 -7.66 -13.60 10.31
C PRO A 142 -6.40 -13.61 9.43
N LYS A 143 -6.58 -13.48 8.10
CA LYS A 143 -5.50 -13.40 7.12
C LYS A 143 -5.18 -11.95 6.71
N GLU A 144 -5.62 -10.96 7.47
CA GLU A 144 -5.24 -9.57 7.24
C GLU A 144 -3.74 -9.38 7.45
N ARG A 145 -3.11 -8.61 6.58
CA ARG A 145 -1.68 -8.31 6.66
C ARG A 145 -1.46 -6.88 6.21
N ARG A 146 -0.42 -6.23 6.75
CA ARG A 146 0.07 -4.95 6.21
C ARG A 146 0.26 -5.10 4.70
N ARG A 147 -0.37 -4.20 3.94
CA ARG A 147 -0.08 -4.04 2.52
C ARG A 147 1.34 -3.52 2.45
N ALA A 148 2.21 -4.17 1.68
CA ALA A 148 3.49 -3.57 1.33
C ALA A 148 3.21 -2.14 0.83
N PRO A 149 3.96 -1.11 1.30
CA PRO A 149 3.75 0.26 0.89
C PRO A 149 3.64 0.32 -0.63
N GLU A 150 2.68 1.10 -1.14
CA GLU A 150 2.60 1.28 -2.59
C GLU A 150 3.94 1.84 -3.07
N ARG A 151 4.46 1.24 -4.14
CA ARG A 151 5.76 1.62 -4.70
C ARG A 151 5.77 3.15 -4.85
N PRO A 152 6.75 3.86 -4.27
CA PRO A 152 6.76 5.32 -4.30
C PRO A 152 6.55 5.81 -5.72
N TYR A 153 5.55 6.66 -5.85
CA TYR A 153 5.14 7.28 -7.09
C TYR A 153 6.09 8.46 -7.34
N TRP A 154 7.02 8.27 -8.29
CA TRP A 154 8.08 9.23 -8.60
C TRP A 154 7.76 10.13 -9.82
N GLY A 155 6.51 10.15 -10.29
CA GLY A 155 6.08 10.95 -11.45
C GLY A 155 5.26 12.18 -11.05
N GLN A 156 5.28 13.23 -11.87
CA GLN A 156 4.31 14.35 -11.83
C GLN A 156 2.96 14.01 -12.48
N GLY A 157 2.74 12.78 -12.99
CA GLY A 157 1.49 12.39 -13.61
C GLY A 157 0.33 12.21 -12.61
N ASP A 158 -0.86 11.88 -13.11
CA ASP A 158 -2.01 11.61 -12.27
C ASP A 158 -1.81 10.33 -11.43
N LYS A 159 -2.09 10.36 -10.13
CA LYS A 159 -1.90 9.21 -9.21
C LYS A 159 -2.71 7.97 -9.60
N GLN A 160 -3.74 8.15 -10.43
CA GLN A 160 -4.58 7.08 -10.97
C GLN A 160 -4.03 6.48 -12.27
N ASP A 161 -3.17 7.22 -12.98
CA ASP A 161 -2.54 6.76 -14.19
C ASP A 161 -1.26 5.98 -13.83
N ARG A 162 -1.38 4.65 -13.90
CA ARG A 162 -0.30 3.74 -13.54
C ARG A 162 0.83 3.73 -14.57
N ASP A 163 0.58 4.24 -15.77
CA ASP A 163 1.48 4.20 -16.91
C ASP A 163 2.24 5.54 -17.09
N SER A 164 1.70 6.65 -16.58
CA SER A 164 2.35 7.97 -16.57
C SER A 164 3.34 8.18 -15.40
N ARG A 165 4.38 7.32 -15.30
CA ARG A 165 5.43 7.40 -14.26
C ARG A 165 6.74 7.94 -14.82
N PHE A 166 7.00 9.23 -14.64
CA PHE A 166 8.25 9.87 -15.08
C PHE A 166 9.47 9.49 -14.23
N THR A 167 10.65 9.74 -14.78
CA THR A 167 11.94 9.47 -14.11
C THR A 167 12.43 10.74 -13.43
N PRO A 168 12.75 10.73 -12.12
CA PRO A 168 13.23 11.92 -11.43
C PRO A 168 14.52 12.50 -12.02
N PRO A 169 14.71 13.84 -12.01
CA PRO A 169 15.94 14.48 -12.51
C PRO A 169 17.22 13.94 -11.86
N ASP A 170 17.23 13.73 -10.54
CA ASP A 170 18.42 13.23 -9.83
C ASP A 170 18.82 11.81 -10.26
N PHE A 171 17.85 10.99 -10.64
CA PHE A 171 18.13 9.66 -11.19
C PHE A 171 18.72 9.78 -12.59
N MET A 172 18.16 10.65 -13.43
CA MET A 172 18.70 10.91 -14.77
C MET A 172 20.12 11.48 -14.73
N ALA A 173 20.46 12.29 -13.72
CA ALA A 173 21.82 12.79 -13.55
C ALA A 173 22.85 11.66 -13.46
N SER A 174 22.50 10.56 -12.78
CA SER A 174 23.37 9.37 -12.71
C SER A 174 23.49 8.65 -14.06
N ILE A 175 22.41 8.61 -14.84
CA ILE A 175 22.41 8.03 -16.19
C ILE A 175 23.26 8.86 -17.14
N TYR A 176 23.11 10.18 -17.14
CA TYR A 176 23.93 11.07 -17.96
C TYR A 176 25.41 10.98 -17.61
N ALA A 177 25.74 10.89 -16.31
CA ALA A 177 27.11 10.71 -15.86
C ALA A 177 27.73 9.37 -16.32
N ALA A 178 26.95 8.30 -16.37
CA ALA A 178 27.44 6.96 -16.71
C ALA A 178 27.47 6.67 -18.21
N PHE A 179 26.47 7.15 -18.96
CA PHE A 179 26.26 6.80 -20.36
C PHE A 179 26.40 7.99 -21.33
N GLY A 180 26.45 9.23 -20.82
CA GLY A 180 26.47 10.45 -21.62
C GLY A 180 25.08 10.93 -22.02
N GLU A 181 25.03 11.81 -23.02
CA GLU A 181 23.78 12.34 -23.56
C GLU A 181 22.90 11.24 -24.18
N VAL A 182 21.59 11.38 -24.02
CA VAL A 182 20.58 10.48 -24.58
C VAL A 182 20.21 10.97 -25.97
N ASP A 183 20.39 10.12 -26.98
CA ASP A 183 20.03 10.43 -28.36
C ASP A 183 18.51 10.29 -28.58
N LEU A 184 17.90 9.28 -27.96
CA LEU A 184 16.49 8.94 -28.17
C LEU A 184 15.75 8.63 -26.87
N ASP A 185 14.63 9.32 -26.64
CA ASP A 185 13.58 8.88 -25.72
C ASP A 185 12.35 8.45 -26.54
N PRO A 186 12.16 7.13 -26.78
CA PRO A 186 11.03 6.64 -27.54
C PRO A 186 9.75 6.52 -26.69
N CYS A 187 9.86 6.70 -25.37
CA CYS A 187 8.72 6.71 -24.43
C CYS A 187 8.45 8.13 -23.92
N ALA A 188 8.74 9.15 -24.74
CA ALA A 188 8.70 10.52 -24.30
C ALA A 188 7.28 10.97 -23.96
N HIS A 189 7.19 11.93 -23.05
CA HIS A 189 5.95 12.53 -22.60
C HIS A 189 6.20 13.99 -22.28
N GLU A 190 5.19 14.86 -22.46
CA GLU A 190 5.32 16.31 -22.25
C GLU A 190 5.80 16.69 -20.85
N LEU A 191 5.33 15.94 -19.85
CA LEU A 191 5.69 16.07 -18.45
C LEU A 191 6.97 15.32 -18.05
N SER A 192 7.63 14.62 -18.98
CA SER A 192 8.88 13.90 -18.71
C SER A 192 10.05 14.90 -18.60
N PRO A 193 10.84 14.88 -17.50
CA PRO A 193 12.01 15.73 -17.37
C PRO A 193 13.25 15.13 -18.08
N VAL A 194 13.10 14.03 -18.82
CA VAL A 194 14.19 13.41 -19.59
C VAL A 194 14.59 14.36 -20.72
N ILE A 195 15.90 14.60 -20.83
CA ILE A 195 16.51 15.40 -21.88
C ILE A 195 17.12 14.41 -22.86
N ALA A 196 16.58 14.40 -24.08
CA ALA A 196 17.06 13.58 -25.18
C ALA A 196 17.07 14.43 -26.46
N HIS A 197 18.02 14.15 -27.36
CA HIS A 197 18.14 14.85 -28.64
C HIS A 197 16.91 14.67 -29.52
N ARG A 198 16.35 13.46 -29.53
CA ARG A 198 15.08 13.13 -30.17
C ARG A 198 14.12 12.52 -29.16
N ARG A 199 12.87 12.96 -29.21
CA ARG A 199 11.76 12.48 -28.35
C ARG A 199 10.61 12.04 -29.24
N ILE A 200 10.05 10.87 -29.00
CA ILE A 200 8.86 10.39 -29.72
C ILE A 200 7.66 10.63 -28.81
N LEU A 201 6.86 11.65 -29.13
CA LEU A 201 5.68 12.03 -28.36
C LEU A 201 4.41 11.53 -29.03
N MET A 202 3.59 10.82 -28.26
CA MET A 202 2.26 10.38 -28.71
C MET A 202 1.34 11.58 -29.03
N SER A 203 1.48 12.70 -28.33
CA SER A 203 0.71 13.93 -28.60
C SER A 203 1.08 14.60 -29.93
N GLU A 204 2.26 14.30 -30.47
CA GLU A 204 2.71 14.76 -31.79
C GLU A 204 2.43 13.71 -32.90
N GLY A 205 1.70 12.63 -32.56
CA GLY A 205 1.36 11.55 -33.48
C GLY A 205 2.46 10.50 -33.67
N GLY A 206 3.53 10.54 -32.87
CA GLY A 206 4.58 9.53 -32.87
C GLY A 206 4.23 8.29 -32.05
N ASP A 207 4.77 7.14 -32.43
CA ASP A 207 4.62 5.90 -31.69
C ASP A 207 5.97 5.19 -31.58
N GLY A 208 6.56 5.18 -30.38
CA GLY A 208 7.87 4.56 -30.16
C GLY A 208 7.91 3.04 -30.36
N LEU A 209 6.77 2.35 -30.49
CA LEU A 209 6.73 0.94 -30.88
C LEU A 209 6.81 0.73 -32.41
N VAL A 210 6.50 1.76 -33.19
CA VAL A 210 6.46 1.72 -34.66
C VAL A 210 7.61 2.51 -35.27
N ASP A 211 7.82 3.73 -34.80
CA ASP A 211 8.79 4.69 -35.31
C ASP A 211 10.24 4.18 -35.23
N ASP A 212 11.07 4.72 -36.12
CA ASP A 212 12.48 4.34 -36.24
C ASP A 212 13.30 4.79 -35.04
N TRP A 213 14.11 3.86 -34.50
CA TRP A 213 15.08 4.18 -33.47
C TRP A 213 16.46 4.30 -34.10
N SER A 214 17.24 5.27 -33.65
CA SER A 214 18.63 5.44 -34.07
C SER A 214 19.41 6.23 -33.04
N GLY A 215 20.71 5.98 -32.95
CA GLY A 215 21.63 6.73 -32.08
C GLY A 215 22.51 5.83 -31.22
N ARG A 216 23.34 6.44 -30.40
CA ARG A 216 24.24 5.72 -29.49
C ARG A 216 23.50 5.26 -28.23
N LEU A 217 22.68 6.13 -27.65
CA LEU A 217 21.97 5.87 -26.40
C LEU A 217 20.47 6.13 -26.53
N ALA A 218 19.66 5.08 -26.38
CA ALA A 218 18.22 5.21 -26.14
C ALA A 218 17.88 4.98 -24.67
N PHE A 219 17.09 5.90 -24.10
CA PHE A 219 16.56 5.76 -22.74
C PHE A 219 15.08 5.39 -22.80
N VAL A 220 14.73 4.20 -22.31
CA VAL A 220 13.39 3.63 -22.43
C VAL A 220 12.77 3.53 -21.04
N ASN A 221 11.78 4.37 -20.77
CA ASN A 221 10.96 4.30 -19.55
C ASN A 221 9.50 4.04 -19.93
N PRO A 222 9.15 2.78 -20.28
CA PRO A 222 7.89 2.47 -20.91
C PRO A 222 6.73 2.44 -19.91
N PRO A 223 5.48 2.54 -20.39
CA PRO A 223 4.30 2.24 -19.58
C PRO A 223 4.41 0.83 -18.98
N PHE A 224 4.03 0.68 -17.71
CA PHE A 224 4.20 -0.59 -17.00
C PHE A 224 3.33 -1.69 -17.60
N SER A 225 2.13 -1.35 -18.06
CA SER A 225 1.18 -2.26 -18.68
C SER A 225 1.73 -2.96 -19.93
N GLU A 226 2.71 -2.36 -20.61
CA GLU A 226 3.27 -2.87 -21.86
C GLU A 226 4.77 -3.14 -21.81
N LEU A 227 5.36 -3.22 -20.62
CA LEU A 227 6.81 -3.40 -20.41
C LEU A 227 7.42 -4.49 -21.30
N LEU A 228 6.79 -5.65 -21.44
CA LEU A 228 7.31 -6.75 -22.25
C LEU A 228 7.36 -6.42 -23.76
N LYS A 229 6.41 -5.63 -24.28
CA LYS A 229 6.42 -5.21 -25.68
C LYS A 229 7.59 -4.26 -25.94
N TRP A 230 7.79 -3.31 -25.04
CA TRP A 230 8.89 -2.34 -25.11
C TRP A 230 10.25 -3.00 -24.96
N LEU A 231 10.41 -3.97 -24.06
CA LEU A 231 11.66 -4.72 -23.93
C LEU A 231 11.99 -5.54 -25.19
N ARG A 232 10.98 -6.13 -25.85
CA ARG A 232 11.17 -6.81 -27.15
C ARG A 232 11.60 -5.83 -28.22
N ARG A 233 10.88 -4.70 -28.36
CA ARG A 233 11.24 -3.65 -29.32
C ARG A 233 12.66 -3.15 -29.08
N ALA A 234 13.01 -2.82 -27.85
CA ALA A 234 14.36 -2.40 -27.47
C ALA A 234 15.41 -3.44 -27.88
N HIS A 235 15.17 -4.72 -27.55
CA HIS A 235 16.07 -5.81 -27.94
C HIS A 235 16.21 -5.91 -29.47
N ASP A 236 15.13 -5.80 -30.22
CA ASP A 236 15.16 -5.88 -31.69
C ASP A 236 15.93 -4.69 -32.29
N GLN A 237 15.77 -3.48 -31.75
CA GLN A 237 16.52 -2.29 -32.19
C GLN A 237 18.01 -2.39 -31.84
N TRP A 238 18.34 -2.98 -30.69
CA TRP A 238 19.71 -3.25 -30.31
C TRP A 238 20.34 -4.35 -31.19
N GLN A 239 19.60 -5.42 -31.52
CA GLN A 239 20.07 -6.48 -32.41
C GLN A 239 20.25 -6.04 -33.86
N ALA A 240 19.44 -5.09 -34.32
CA ALA A 240 19.50 -4.57 -35.68
C ALA A 240 20.58 -3.49 -35.88
N ASP A 241 21.42 -3.23 -34.89
CA ASP A 241 22.46 -2.18 -34.92
C ASP A 241 21.92 -0.75 -35.04
N ASN A 242 20.61 -0.56 -34.83
CA ASN A 242 19.99 0.76 -34.87
C ASN A 242 20.38 1.61 -33.66
N VAL A 243 20.51 0.97 -32.48
CA VAL A 243 20.92 1.63 -31.25
C VAL A 243 22.04 0.86 -30.55
N GLU A 244 23.14 1.53 -30.21
CA GLU A 244 24.33 0.90 -29.62
C GLU A 244 24.11 0.47 -28.16
N THR A 245 23.53 1.36 -27.35
CA THR A 245 23.23 1.14 -25.94
C THR A 245 21.79 1.50 -25.64
N ILE A 246 21.08 0.60 -24.97
CA ILE A 246 19.72 0.86 -24.51
C ILE A 246 19.66 0.71 -23.00
N VAL A 247 19.16 1.76 -22.34
CA VAL A 247 18.90 1.76 -20.90
C VAL A 247 17.40 1.69 -20.68
N CYS A 248 16.94 0.53 -20.20
CA CYS A 248 15.53 0.29 -19.88
C CYS A 248 15.30 0.45 -18.38
N CYS A 249 14.37 1.33 -18.01
CA CYS A 249 13.92 1.47 -16.63
C CYS A 249 12.92 0.37 -16.27
N GLN A 250 13.24 -0.41 -15.24
CA GLN A 250 12.31 -1.38 -14.66
C GLN A 250 12.07 -1.11 -13.18
N SER A 251 10.95 -1.61 -12.67
CA SER A 251 10.73 -1.65 -11.23
C SER A 251 11.60 -2.74 -10.61
N ALA A 252 12.45 -2.40 -9.65
CA ALA A 252 13.19 -3.38 -8.85
C ALA A 252 12.20 -4.34 -8.14
N SER A 253 12.44 -5.65 -8.21
CA SER A 253 11.69 -6.63 -7.43
C SER A 253 12.24 -6.65 -6.00
N ASN A 254 11.36 -6.55 -5.02
CA ASN A 254 11.66 -6.48 -3.58
C ASN A 254 12.33 -7.76 -3.06
N ARG A 255 13.65 -7.89 -3.20
CA ARG A 255 14.44 -8.99 -2.62
C ARG A 255 15.38 -8.57 -1.49
N ASP A 256 15.44 -7.29 -1.13
CA ASP A 256 16.28 -6.81 -0.03
C ASP A 256 15.55 -5.73 0.80
N PRO A 257 15.35 -5.91 2.12
CA PRO A 257 14.75 -4.92 3.02
C PRO A 257 15.54 -3.60 3.13
N LEU A 258 16.82 -3.58 2.75
CA LEU A 258 17.64 -2.36 2.67
C LEU A 258 17.49 -1.63 1.32
N SER A 259 16.82 -2.23 0.33
CA SER A 259 16.67 -1.66 -1.03
C SER A 259 15.36 -0.92 -1.28
N ALA A 260 14.55 -0.65 -0.24
CA ALA A 260 13.38 0.19 -0.42
C ALA A 260 13.81 1.52 -1.08
N ARG A 261 13.35 1.76 -2.33
CA ARG A 261 13.37 3.04 -3.09
C ARG A 261 14.34 3.17 -4.31
N LYS A 262 14.49 2.20 -5.23
CA LYS A 262 15.20 2.48 -6.52
C LYS A 262 14.53 1.85 -7.76
N LYS A 263 14.57 2.56 -8.90
CA LYS A 263 14.46 1.99 -10.26
C LYS A 263 15.82 1.38 -10.58
N ASP A 264 15.86 0.18 -11.13
CA ASP A 264 17.11 -0.43 -11.58
C ASP A 264 17.21 -0.31 -13.10
N PRO A 265 18.27 0.31 -13.64
CA PRO A 265 18.49 0.32 -15.08
C PRO A 265 18.96 -1.08 -15.52
N LEU A 266 18.30 -1.63 -16.54
CA LEU A 266 18.89 -2.68 -17.35
C LEU A 266 19.56 -2.02 -18.55
N ALA A 267 20.88 -2.09 -18.62
CA ALA A 267 21.64 -1.62 -19.76
C ALA A 267 22.03 -2.81 -20.64
N MET A 268 21.61 -2.77 -21.90
CA MET A 268 22.17 -3.62 -22.95
C MET A 268 23.29 -2.82 -23.61
N LYS A 269 24.53 -3.30 -23.46
CA LYS A 269 25.73 -2.68 -24.02
C LYS A 269 26.58 -3.76 -24.68
N ARG A 270 27.09 -3.49 -25.88
CA ARG A 270 28.09 -4.36 -26.50
C ARG A 270 29.43 -4.18 -25.78
N VAL A 271 30.06 -5.29 -25.45
CA VAL A 271 31.48 -5.28 -25.09
C VAL A 271 32.22 -5.40 -26.42
N GLY A 272 32.92 -4.33 -26.80
CA GLY A 272 33.84 -4.34 -27.93
C GLY A 272 35.06 -5.21 -27.65
#